data_AF-A0A517YC63-F1
#
_entry.id   AF-A0A517YC63-F1
#
_cell.length_a   1.000
_cell.length_b   1.000
_cell.length_c   1.000
_cell.angle_alpha   90.00
_cell.angle_beta   90.00
_cell.angle_gamma   90.00
#
_symmetry.space_group_name_H-M   'P 1'
#
loop_
_entity.id
_entity.type
_entity.pdbx_description
1 polymer ?
#
loop_
_entity_poly.entity_id
_entity_poly.type
_entity_poly.pdbx_seq_one_letter_code
_entity_poly.pdbx_strand_id
1 'polypeptide(L)'
;MGQLRFTVPAPERLAAHGRELAYVAGADGIPWEGRARLDGQLLTIERDQRESGWIYCAWHVPKRGVQMLCTGSLMERQRPYLLPIELARGTITRLRNQSAAWQQAGMHLPESYLSSAKLATQKLVAALTDRSSDETVAKLADESLVHGLDAADHLAQAYTQQVLEIRRGQHAVLPTLLGARLENAPAKEIADDLAAASNTSLISPRWNIVEPEAGEYSWQATDAAMHWARERGQRICLGPLVQLDRPSLPDWLFLMADDFDEILDYVLQHVERVVQRYKGKVHLWHVAARMNLPTGIELDEEQRLKLTVEAVDRVRTLDGKTPMIVSFDRPWAEYIAAEDQELTPLHFADTLVRGGLGLAGIGLELNLGYWPGGSVMRDPLEISRLVDRWSQLGVPLVLQLTMPSQDTSDPLARHHEKPHYCQPYSPFTPTEQAAVMNRLGTLLLAKQPVQALFWNQVRDDVPHDYPLGGLVDMGGKLKPVVSVLAKLRAELLS
;
A
#
# COMPACT_ATOMS: atom_id res chain seq x y z
N MET A 1 -28.27 -11.18 -8.61
CA MET A 1 -28.01 -9.74 -8.47
C MET A 1 -28.74 -9.17 -7.25
N GLY A 2 -27.95 -8.74 -6.27
CA GLY A 2 -28.38 -7.92 -5.14
C GLY A 2 -28.02 -6.46 -5.35
N GLN A 3 -28.73 -5.56 -4.69
CA GLN A 3 -28.58 -4.12 -4.85
C GLN A 3 -28.51 -3.40 -3.50
N LEU A 4 -27.52 -2.52 -3.32
CA LEU A 4 -27.52 -1.54 -2.22
C LEU A 4 -27.68 -0.14 -2.77
N ARG A 5 -28.55 0.64 -2.13
CA ARG A 5 -28.94 1.98 -2.57
C ARG A 5 -28.68 3.00 -1.47
N PHE A 6 -28.11 4.14 -1.83
CA PHE A 6 -27.73 5.21 -0.92
C PHE A 6 -28.17 6.56 -1.44
N THR A 7 -28.81 7.34 -0.60
CA THR A 7 -28.95 8.77 -0.77
C THR A 7 -27.64 9.45 -0.38
N VAL A 8 -27.15 10.30 -1.26
CA VAL A 8 -25.95 11.14 -1.14
C VAL A 8 -26.41 12.60 -1.28
N PRO A 9 -26.81 13.27 -0.19
CA PRO A 9 -27.42 14.61 -0.27
C PRO A 9 -26.52 15.66 -0.91
N ALA A 10 -25.21 15.51 -0.72
CA ALA A 10 -24.15 16.35 -1.28
C ALA A 10 -23.22 15.49 -2.15
N PRO A 11 -23.57 15.18 -3.42
CA PRO A 11 -22.78 14.34 -4.30
C PRO A 11 -21.34 14.81 -4.50
N GLU A 12 -21.07 16.12 -4.36
CA GLU A 12 -19.73 16.71 -4.38
C GLU A 12 -18.80 16.21 -3.26
N ARG A 13 -19.36 15.58 -2.22
CA ARG A 13 -18.59 14.89 -1.18
C ARG A 13 -18.06 13.54 -1.63
N LEU A 14 -18.71 12.91 -2.61
CA LEU A 14 -18.17 11.74 -3.27
C LEU A 14 -16.95 12.21 -4.06
N ALA A 15 -15.78 11.64 -3.78
CA ALA A 15 -14.55 12.12 -4.39
C ALA A 15 -14.59 12.00 -5.93
N ALA A 16 -13.66 12.67 -6.63
CA ALA A 16 -13.46 12.41 -8.05
C ALA A 16 -13.24 10.90 -8.28
N HIS A 17 -13.94 10.32 -9.25
CA HIS A 17 -14.02 8.88 -9.47
C HIS A 17 -14.59 8.06 -8.29
N GLY A 18 -15.29 8.69 -7.36
CA GLY A 18 -15.78 8.05 -6.15
C GLY A 18 -16.83 6.98 -6.40
N ARG A 19 -17.52 7.02 -7.56
CA ARG A 19 -18.37 5.91 -8.01
C ARG A 19 -17.54 4.71 -8.44
N GLU A 20 -16.46 4.90 -9.22
CA GLU A 20 -15.57 3.81 -9.64
C GLU A 20 -14.81 3.21 -8.46
N LEU A 21 -14.58 4.01 -7.42
CA LEU A 21 -13.94 3.62 -6.16
C LEU A 21 -14.92 3.01 -5.14
N ALA A 22 -16.23 3.00 -5.41
CA ALA A 22 -17.23 2.47 -4.50
C ALA A 22 -17.44 0.98 -4.73
N TYR A 23 -17.19 0.17 -3.69
CA TYR A 23 -17.35 -1.28 -3.75
C TYR A 23 -17.93 -1.86 -2.47
N VAL A 24 -18.45 -3.08 -2.58
CA VAL A 24 -18.91 -3.86 -1.43
C VAL A 24 -17.86 -4.92 -1.12
N ALA A 25 -17.58 -5.17 0.15
CA ALA A 25 -16.70 -6.25 0.58
C ALA A 25 -17.41 -7.15 1.61
N GLY A 26 -17.01 -8.42 1.59
CA GLY A 26 -17.46 -9.44 2.54
C GLY A 26 -16.86 -9.27 3.94
N ALA A 27 -17.15 -10.22 4.83
CA ALA A 27 -16.63 -10.23 6.21
C ALA A 27 -15.11 -10.53 6.27
N ASP A 28 -14.60 -11.22 5.26
CA ASP A 28 -13.18 -11.37 4.96
C ASP A 28 -12.52 -10.03 4.54
N GLY A 29 -13.33 -9.03 4.18
CA GLY A 29 -12.93 -7.74 3.64
C GLY A 29 -12.30 -7.86 2.26
N ILE A 30 -12.73 -8.85 1.48
CA ILE A 30 -12.40 -9.00 0.07
C ILE A 30 -13.51 -8.29 -0.73
N PRO A 31 -13.17 -7.40 -1.68
CA PRO A 31 -14.15 -6.77 -2.56
C PRO A 31 -14.90 -7.80 -3.40
N TRP A 32 -16.18 -7.57 -3.60
CA TRP A 32 -16.99 -8.32 -4.55
C TRP A 32 -17.05 -7.55 -5.87
N GLU A 33 -17.02 -8.26 -6.98
CA GLU A 33 -17.28 -7.68 -8.28
C GLU A 33 -18.65 -6.99 -8.27
N GLY A 34 -18.69 -5.77 -8.78
CA GLY A 34 -19.92 -5.00 -8.81
C GLY A 34 -19.82 -3.75 -9.67
N ARG A 35 -20.97 -3.11 -9.84
CA ARG A 35 -21.07 -1.87 -10.61
C ARG A 35 -21.77 -0.81 -9.79
N ALA A 36 -21.05 0.28 -9.54
CA ALA A 36 -21.58 1.46 -8.89
C ALA A 36 -22.06 2.49 -9.92
N ARG A 37 -23.25 3.03 -9.71
CA ARG A 37 -23.87 4.07 -10.53
C ARG A 37 -24.37 5.18 -9.62
N LEU A 38 -24.09 6.43 -9.98
CA LEU A 38 -24.64 7.60 -9.32
C LEU A 38 -25.63 8.29 -10.27
N ASP A 39 -26.89 8.37 -9.87
CA ASP A 39 -27.94 9.11 -10.58
C ASP A 39 -28.48 10.22 -9.69
N GLY A 40 -28.07 11.46 -9.97
CA GLY A 40 -28.31 12.61 -9.10
C GLY A 40 -27.72 12.38 -7.71
N GLN A 41 -28.59 12.19 -6.72
CA GLN A 41 -28.22 11.90 -5.32
C GLN A 41 -28.32 10.42 -4.96
N LEU A 42 -28.65 9.53 -5.90
CA LEU A 42 -28.83 8.12 -5.62
C LEU A 42 -27.61 7.32 -6.11
N LEU A 43 -26.77 6.88 -5.18
CA LEU A 43 -25.71 5.91 -5.44
C LEU A 43 -26.29 4.50 -5.32
N THR A 44 -26.10 3.71 -6.37
CA THR A 44 -26.57 2.33 -6.46
C THR A 44 -25.38 1.43 -6.75
N ILE A 45 -25.19 0.39 -5.94
CA ILE A 45 -24.15 -0.63 -6.15
C ILE A 45 -24.84 -1.96 -6.43
N GLU A 46 -24.69 -2.44 -7.65
CA GLU A 46 -25.15 -3.74 -8.12
C GLU A 46 -24.04 -4.77 -7.93
N ARG A 47 -24.38 -5.97 -7.46
CA ARG A 47 -23.45 -7.08 -7.26
C ARG A 47 -24.15 -8.42 -7.47
N ASP A 48 -23.40 -9.49 -7.66
CA ASP A 48 -24.00 -10.81 -7.85
C ASP A 48 -24.55 -11.42 -6.56
N GLN A 49 -23.84 -11.20 -5.45
CA GLN A 49 -24.17 -11.71 -4.13
C GLN A 49 -25.27 -10.89 -3.44
N ARG A 50 -26.17 -11.54 -2.67
CA ARG A 50 -27.24 -10.88 -1.89
C ARG A 50 -26.96 -10.77 -0.40
N GLU A 51 -25.74 -11.11 0.01
CA GLU A 51 -25.32 -11.07 1.41
C GLU A 51 -25.15 -9.64 1.93
N SER A 52 -25.15 -9.49 3.25
CA SER A 52 -24.79 -8.22 3.89
C SER A 52 -23.31 -7.96 3.74
N GLY A 53 -22.93 -6.73 3.42
CA GLY A 53 -21.54 -6.36 3.18
C GLY A 53 -21.21 -4.96 3.69
N TRP A 54 -19.91 -4.68 3.78
CA TRP A 54 -19.39 -3.36 4.06
C TRP A 54 -19.21 -2.62 2.76
N ILE A 55 -19.58 -1.34 2.72
CA ILE A 55 -19.33 -0.52 1.55
C ILE A 55 -18.14 0.34 1.82
N TYR A 56 -17.22 0.32 0.87
CA TYR A 56 -16.06 1.19 0.81
C TYR A 56 -16.33 2.29 -0.22
N CYS A 57 -15.96 3.52 0.12
CA CYS A 57 -16.20 4.68 -0.70
C CYS A 57 -15.15 5.76 -0.44
N ALA A 58 -14.63 6.36 -1.52
CA ALA A 58 -13.77 7.53 -1.43
C ALA A 58 -14.61 8.78 -1.12
N TRP A 59 -14.40 9.37 0.06
CA TRP A 59 -15.22 10.46 0.59
C TRP A 59 -14.36 11.67 0.97
N HIS A 60 -14.81 12.87 0.62
CA HIS A 60 -14.18 14.11 1.05
C HIS A 60 -14.52 14.43 2.50
N VAL A 61 -13.53 14.24 3.37
CA VAL A 61 -13.63 14.59 4.78
C VAL A 61 -13.08 16.00 4.99
N PRO A 62 -13.84 16.93 5.62
CA PRO A 62 -13.35 18.26 5.94
C PRO A 62 -11.99 18.24 6.64
N LYS A 63 -11.03 19.06 6.17
CA LYS A 63 -9.65 19.19 6.69
C LYS A 63 -8.77 17.93 6.57
N ARG A 64 -9.27 16.82 6.04
CA ARG A 64 -8.55 15.55 5.90
C ARG A 64 -8.40 15.07 4.45
N GLY A 65 -8.98 15.80 3.51
CA GLY A 65 -8.95 15.44 2.08
C GLY A 65 -9.84 14.24 1.77
N VAL A 66 -9.48 13.51 0.71
CA VAL A 66 -10.17 12.26 0.37
C VAL A 66 -9.66 11.14 1.27
N GLN A 67 -10.59 10.36 1.83
CA GLN A 67 -10.31 9.13 2.55
C GLN A 67 -11.18 8.00 2.01
N MET A 68 -10.61 6.80 1.89
CA MET A 68 -11.40 5.59 1.69
C MET A 68 -12.04 5.22 3.03
N LEU A 69 -13.34 5.46 3.14
CA LEU A 69 -14.15 5.17 4.32
C LEU A 69 -14.99 3.91 4.09
N CYS A 70 -15.40 3.27 5.19
CA CYS A 70 -16.33 2.15 5.09
C CYS A 70 -17.54 2.30 6.01
N THR A 71 -18.66 1.70 5.60
CA THR A 71 -19.88 1.60 6.42
C THR A 71 -19.74 0.51 7.49
N GLY A 72 -20.81 0.27 8.26
CA GLY A 72 -21.00 -1.04 8.90
C GLY A 72 -21.43 -2.10 7.88
N SER A 73 -21.66 -3.33 8.32
CA SER A 73 -22.30 -4.35 7.47
C SER A 73 -23.77 -3.98 7.24
N LEU A 74 -24.18 -3.89 5.97
CA LEU A 74 -25.51 -3.47 5.55
C LEU A 74 -26.20 -4.59 4.76
N MET A 75 -27.45 -4.88 5.12
CA MET A 75 -28.31 -5.79 4.36
C MET A 75 -28.98 -5.08 3.18
N GLU A 76 -29.35 -5.85 2.16
CA GLU A 76 -30.18 -5.35 1.06
C GLU A 76 -31.57 -4.93 1.55
N ARG A 77 -32.04 -3.75 1.12
CA ARG A 77 -33.39 -3.25 1.42
C ARG A 77 -33.87 -2.26 0.36
N GLN A 78 -35.19 -2.12 0.25
CA GLN A 78 -35.84 -1.22 -0.71
C GLN A 78 -35.56 0.26 -0.43
N ARG A 79 -35.59 0.67 0.84
CA ARG A 79 -35.35 2.08 1.24
C ARG A 79 -33.86 2.39 1.17
N PRO A 80 -33.42 3.42 0.42
CA PRO A 80 -32.01 3.83 0.41
C PRO A 80 -31.49 4.15 1.82
N TYR A 81 -30.23 3.83 2.07
CA TYR A 81 -29.49 4.31 3.23
C TYR A 81 -29.04 5.75 3.03
N LEU A 82 -28.79 6.49 4.10
CA LEU A 82 -28.15 7.79 3.99
C LEU A 82 -26.64 7.60 4.11
N LEU A 83 -25.89 7.75 3.02
CA LEU A 83 -24.47 7.38 2.98
C LEU A 83 -23.64 8.04 4.08
N PRO A 84 -23.74 9.37 4.33
CA PRO A 84 -22.97 10.02 5.40
C PRO A 84 -23.20 9.38 6.78
N ILE A 85 -24.44 9.03 7.12
CA ILE A 85 -24.77 8.37 8.40
C ILE A 85 -24.08 7.01 8.48
N GLU A 86 -24.15 6.21 7.42
CA GLU A 86 -23.61 4.86 7.46
C GLU A 86 -22.08 4.85 7.46
N LEU A 87 -21.42 5.81 6.79
CA LEU A 87 -19.98 6.03 6.91
C LEU A 87 -19.58 6.44 8.34
N ALA A 88 -20.33 7.36 8.95
CA ALA A 88 -20.12 7.77 10.35
C ALA A 88 -20.31 6.58 11.32
N ARG A 89 -21.37 5.80 11.12
CA ARG A 89 -21.66 4.58 11.90
C ARG A 89 -20.56 3.54 11.74
N GLY A 90 -20.11 3.29 10.51
CA GLY A 90 -19.02 2.37 10.21
C GLY A 90 -17.72 2.76 10.90
N THR A 91 -17.35 4.04 10.81
CA THR A 91 -16.16 4.62 11.45
C THR A 91 -16.19 4.42 12.97
N ILE A 92 -17.29 4.78 13.64
CA ILE A 92 -17.44 4.62 15.09
C ILE A 92 -17.44 3.13 15.49
N THR A 93 -18.07 2.27 14.70
CA THR A 93 -18.12 0.83 14.97
C THR A 93 -16.71 0.22 14.91
N ARG A 94 -15.96 0.51 13.84
CA ARG A 94 -14.55 0.11 13.71
C ARG A 94 -13.70 0.60 14.87
N LEU A 95 -13.83 1.88 15.21
CA LEU A 95 -13.09 2.50 16.29
C LEU A 95 -13.33 1.81 17.64
N ARG A 96 -14.60 1.56 17.98
CA ARG A 96 -15.00 0.86 19.20
C ARG A 96 -14.43 -0.55 19.25
N ASN A 97 -14.61 -1.32 18.17
CA ASN A 97 -14.11 -2.69 18.09
C ASN A 97 -12.58 -2.74 18.24
N GLN A 98 -11.86 -1.84 17.56
CA GLN A 98 -10.39 -1.79 17.66
C GLN A 98 -9.93 -1.40 19.06
N SER A 99 -10.55 -0.38 19.67
CA SER A 99 -10.21 0.06 21.01
C SER A 99 -10.49 -1.01 22.07
N ALA A 100 -11.59 -1.75 21.94
CA ALA A 100 -11.92 -2.85 22.83
C ALA A 100 -10.91 -3.99 22.70
N ALA A 101 -10.54 -4.37 21.48
CA ALA A 101 -9.52 -5.40 21.24
C ALA A 101 -8.16 -5.02 21.84
N TRP A 102 -7.71 -3.78 21.64
CA TRP A 102 -6.45 -3.31 22.21
C TRP A 102 -6.50 -3.14 23.72
N GLN A 103 -7.61 -2.65 24.28
CA GLN A 103 -7.78 -2.56 25.73
C GLN A 103 -7.77 -3.96 26.38
N GLN A 104 -8.41 -4.95 25.76
CA GLN A 104 -8.34 -6.35 26.20
C GLN A 104 -6.91 -6.90 26.14
N ALA A 105 -6.11 -6.47 25.15
CA ALA A 105 -4.68 -6.77 25.06
C ALA A 105 -3.81 -5.96 26.04
N GLY A 106 -4.40 -5.17 26.94
CA GLY A 106 -3.70 -4.42 27.99
C GLY A 106 -3.31 -2.98 27.63
N MET A 107 -3.75 -2.46 26.47
CA MET A 107 -3.50 -1.09 26.08
C MET A 107 -4.30 -0.11 26.94
N HIS A 108 -3.64 0.95 27.41
CA HIS A 108 -4.30 2.06 28.08
C HIS A 108 -4.87 3.04 27.04
N LEU A 109 -6.15 3.37 27.16
CA LEU A 109 -6.83 4.30 26.26
C LEU A 109 -6.63 5.74 26.75
N PRO A 110 -6.11 6.66 25.92
CA PRO A 110 -5.86 8.04 26.34
C PRO A 110 -7.15 8.85 26.44
N GLU A 111 -7.17 9.89 27.28
CA GLU A 111 -8.32 10.79 27.43
C GLU A 111 -8.68 11.53 26.13
N SER A 112 -7.67 11.84 25.30
CA SER A 112 -7.85 12.45 23.98
C SER A 112 -8.66 11.55 23.04
N TYR A 113 -8.44 10.23 23.07
CA TYR A 113 -9.26 9.25 22.35
C TYR A 113 -10.69 9.24 22.89
N LEU A 114 -10.86 9.10 24.20
CA LEU A 114 -12.17 9.01 24.84
C LEU A 114 -13.04 10.25 24.54
N SER A 115 -12.44 11.43 24.59
CA SER A 115 -13.10 12.70 24.30
C SER A 115 -13.56 12.80 22.84
N SER A 116 -12.66 12.51 21.88
CA SER A 116 -13.01 12.53 20.46
C SER A 116 -14.04 11.46 20.09
N ALA A 117 -13.92 10.24 20.63
CA ALA A 117 -14.88 9.16 20.41
C ALA A 117 -16.28 9.49 20.97
N LYS A 118 -16.34 10.17 22.12
CA LYS A 118 -17.58 10.68 22.71
C LYS A 118 -18.22 11.74 21.82
N LEU A 119 -17.45 12.73 21.34
CA LEU A 119 -17.94 13.77 20.43
C LEU A 119 -18.46 13.17 19.12
N ALA A 120 -17.71 12.24 18.52
CA ALA A 120 -18.16 11.52 17.32
C ALA A 120 -19.51 10.83 17.56
N THR A 121 -19.62 10.09 18.66
CA THR A 121 -20.88 9.41 19.04
C THR A 121 -22.03 10.41 19.23
N GLN A 122 -21.79 11.54 19.90
CA GLN A 122 -22.83 12.56 20.14
C GLN A 122 -23.32 13.17 18.82
N LYS A 123 -22.42 13.45 17.88
CA LYS A 123 -22.77 13.97 16.55
C LYS A 123 -23.54 12.95 15.70
N LEU A 124 -23.15 11.68 15.74
CA LEU A 124 -23.92 10.62 15.10
C LEU A 124 -25.33 10.47 15.70
N VAL A 125 -25.45 10.51 17.04
CA VAL A 125 -26.76 10.45 17.70
C VAL A 125 -27.62 11.64 17.27
N ALA A 126 -27.07 12.85 17.27
CA ALA A 126 -27.77 14.04 16.79
C ALA A 126 -28.26 13.84 15.35
N ALA A 127 -27.39 13.40 14.44
CA ALA A 127 -27.74 13.10 13.05
C ALA A 127 -28.87 12.07 12.91
N LEU A 128 -28.88 11.02 13.74
CA LEU A 128 -29.90 9.97 13.72
C LEU A 128 -31.26 10.42 14.29
N THR A 129 -31.25 11.38 15.22
CA THR A 129 -32.47 11.89 15.85
C THR A 129 -33.07 13.10 15.15
N ASP A 130 -32.27 13.81 14.35
CA ASP A 130 -32.71 14.99 13.61
C ASP A 130 -33.69 14.59 12.49
N ARG A 131 -34.80 15.32 12.39
CA ARG A 131 -35.86 15.11 11.41
C ARG A 131 -36.05 16.31 10.48
N SER A 132 -35.09 17.24 10.46
CA SER A 132 -35.18 18.50 9.74
C SER A 132 -35.02 18.30 8.23
N SER A 133 -33.77 18.16 7.75
CA SER A 133 -33.45 17.94 6.34
C SER A 133 -32.26 16.99 6.19
N ASP A 134 -32.20 16.28 5.06
CA ASP A 134 -31.09 15.37 4.74
C ASP A 134 -29.73 16.09 4.69
N GLU A 135 -29.70 17.37 4.32
CA GLU A 135 -28.49 18.21 4.35
C GLU A 135 -27.99 18.48 5.77
N THR A 136 -28.90 18.81 6.69
CA THR A 136 -28.55 19.06 8.11
C THR A 136 -28.02 17.79 8.75
N VAL A 137 -28.69 16.67 8.46
CA VAL A 137 -28.30 15.34 8.92
C VAL A 137 -26.93 14.93 8.34
N ALA A 138 -26.68 15.19 7.05
CA ALA A 138 -25.39 14.92 6.42
C ALA A 138 -24.27 15.74 7.05
N LYS A 139 -24.51 17.01 7.39
CA LYS A 139 -23.52 17.86 8.08
C LYS A 139 -23.17 17.32 9.47
N LEU A 140 -24.16 16.89 10.25
CA LEU A 140 -23.90 16.28 11.56
C LEU A 140 -23.15 14.94 11.43
N ALA A 141 -23.44 14.16 10.39
CA ALA A 141 -22.70 12.95 10.09
C ALA A 141 -21.24 13.22 9.67
N ASP A 142 -20.99 14.27 8.87
CA ASP A 142 -19.64 14.73 8.55
C ASP A 142 -18.86 15.17 9.80
N GLU A 143 -19.49 15.92 10.72
CA GLU A 143 -18.89 16.28 12.00
C GLU A 143 -18.55 15.03 12.85
N SER A 144 -19.43 14.03 12.83
CA SER A 144 -19.16 12.73 13.45
C SER A 144 -17.96 12.02 12.81
N LEU A 145 -17.83 12.07 11.48
CA LEU A 145 -16.71 11.46 10.76
C LEU A 145 -15.38 12.12 11.13
N VAL A 146 -15.32 13.45 11.15
CA VAL A 146 -14.12 14.20 11.53
C VAL A 146 -13.65 13.79 12.93
N HIS A 147 -14.54 13.84 13.93
CA HIS A 147 -14.20 13.44 15.30
C HIS A 147 -13.86 11.94 15.42
N GLY A 148 -14.50 11.08 14.62
CA GLY A 148 -14.19 9.66 14.58
C GLY A 148 -12.77 9.38 14.06
N LEU A 149 -12.35 10.11 13.03
CA LEU A 149 -11.00 10.02 12.47
C LEU A 149 -9.95 10.66 13.38
N ASP A 150 -10.27 11.76 14.07
CA ASP A 150 -9.42 12.32 15.13
C ASP A 150 -9.19 11.29 16.25
N ALA A 151 -10.24 10.60 16.67
CA ALA A 151 -10.14 9.54 17.65
C ALA A 151 -9.30 8.35 17.13
N ALA A 152 -9.42 8.01 15.84
CA ALA A 152 -8.61 6.98 15.21
C ALA A 152 -7.12 7.31 15.25
N ASP A 153 -6.74 8.57 14.97
CA ASP A 153 -5.37 9.05 15.08
C ASP A 153 -4.84 8.98 16.51
N HIS A 154 -5.61 9.47 17.51
CA HIS A 154 -5.24 9.38 18.92
C HIS A 154 -5.05 7.93 19.39
N LEU A 155 -5.93 7.03 18.94
CA LEU A 155 -5.86 5.62 19.29
C LEU A 155 -4.63 4.95 18.66
N ALA A 156 -4.36 5.20 17.38
CA ALA A 156 -3.20 4.65 16.68
C ALA A 156 -1.89 5.18 17.27
N GLN A 157 -1.82 6.46 17.63
CA GLN A 157 -0.66 7.06 18.28
C GLN A 157 -0.39 6.41 19.64
N ALA A 158 -1.42 6.24 20.48
CA ALA A 158 -1.26 5.62 21.79
C ALA A 158 -0.85 4.14 21.69
N TYR A 159 -1.40 3.41 20.71
CA TYR A 159 -0.98 2.04 20.41
C TYR A 159 0.50 2.00 20.05
N THR A 160 0.90 2.86 19.11
CA THR A 160 2.28 2.94 18.61
C THR A 160 3.26 3.23 19.73
N GLN A 161 2.96 4.21 20.59
CA GLN A 161 3.81 4.58 21.71
C GLN A 161 3.98 3.41 22.70
N GLN A 162 2.87 2.82 23.16
CA GLN A 162 2.92 1.73 24.16
C GLN A 162 3.60 0.48 23.61
N VAL A 163 3.36 0.13 22.35
CA VAL A 163 4.03 -1.03 21.73
C VAL A 163 5.52 -0.78 21.53
N LEU A 164 5.92 0.43 21.12
CA LEU A 164 7.34 0.77 21.00
C LEU A 164 8.03 0.78 22.37
N GLU A 165 7.39 1.27 23.43
CA GLU A 165 7.93 1.22 24.79
C GLU A 165 8.19 -0.24 25.22
N ILE A 166 7.23 -1.15 24.99
CA ILE A 166 7.39 -2.58 25.28
C ILE A 166 8.53 -3.20 24.45
N ARG A 167 8.54 -2.96 23.14
CA ARG A 167 9.55 -3.52 22.24
C ARG A 167 10.96 -2.98 22.55
N ARG A 168 11.07 -1.71 22.94
CA ARG A 168 12.35 -1.10 23.37
C ARG A 168 12.85 -1.63 24.70
N GLY A 169 11.94 -2.03 25.59
CA GLY A 169 12.29 -2.77 26.81
C GLY A 169 12.91 -4.14 26.53
N GLN A 170 12.51 -4.79 25.43
CA GLN A 170 13.06 -6.10 25.00
C GLN A 170 14.33 -5.94 24.15
N HIS A 171 14.37 -4.93 23.28
CA HIS A 171 15.46 -4.64 22.37
C HIS A 171 15.76 -3.15 22.39
N ALA A 172 16.94 -2.74 22.89
CA ALA A 172 17.31 -1.32 22.92
C ALA A 172 17.23 -0.65 21.54
N VAL A 173 17.55 -1.42 20.49
CA VAL A 173 17.43 -1.06 19.07
C VAL A 173 16.57 -2.11 18.37
N LEU A 174 15.56 -1.70 17.60
CA LEU A 174 14.70 -2.65 16.89
C LEU A 174 15.49 -3.29 15.72
N PRO A 175 15.39 -4.61 15.50
CA PRO A 175 16.07 -5.29 14.40
C PRO A 175 15.42 -5.05 13.02
N THR A 176 14.51 -4.08 12.92
CA THR A 176 13.74 -3.77 11.71
C THR A 176 14.60 -2.98 10.72
N LEU A 177 14.42 -3.26 9.42
CA LEU A 177 15.13 -2.57 8.35
C LEU A 177 14.34 -1.37 7.84
N LEU A 178 15.04 -0.27 7.54
CA LEU A 178 14.48 0.93 6.93
C LEU A 178 15.37 1.35 5.75
N GLY A 179 14.77 1.51 4.58
CA GLY A 179 15.51 1.80 3.36
C GLY A 179 14.69 2.49 2.28
N ALA A 180 15.32 2.62 1.11
CA ALA A 180 14.67 3.07 -0.11
C ALA A 180 15.03 2.14 -1.28
N ARG A 181 14.19 2.15 -2.31
CA ARG A 181 14.43 1.43 -3.56
C ARG A 181 15.37 2.24 -4.47
N LEU A 182 16.44 1.61 -4.93
CA LEU A 182 17.48 2.20 -5.76
C LEU A 182 17.55 1.48 -7.11
N GLU A 183 17.33 2.22 -8.20
CA GLU A 183 17.63 1.74 -9.57
C GLU A 183 19.10 2.02 -9.94
N ASN A 184 19.72 3.03 -9.32
CA ASN A 184 21.09 3.46 -9.56
C ASN A 184 21.76 3.87 -8.25
N ALA A 185 23.09 3.97 -8.26
CA ALA A 185 23.82 4.60 -7.17
C ALA A 185 23.32 6.04 -6.96
N PRO A 186 23.02 6.45 -5.72
CA PRO A 186 22.66 7.84 -5.44
C PRO A 186 23.72 8.83 -5.90
N ALA A 187 23.28 9.98 -6.41
CA ALA A 187 24.16 11.09 -6.73
C ALA A 187 24.90 11.57 -5.48
N LYS A 188 26.13 12.06 -5.63
CA LYS A 188 27.02 12.41 -4.51
C LYS A 188 26.39 13.43 -3.56
N GLU A 189 25.60 14.34 -4.11
CA GLU A 189 24.95 15.45 -3.40
C GLU A 189 23.88 14.97 -2.41
N ILE A 190 23.29 13.78 -2.62
CA ILE A 190 22.23 13.22 -1.77
C ILE A 190 22.65 11.92 -1.07
N ALA A 191 23.83 11.38 -1.42
CA ALA A 191 24.29 10.07 -0.99
C ALA A 191 24.39 9.95 0.53
N ASP A 192 24.89 10.98 1.21
CA ASP A 192 25.11 10.94 2.65
C ASP A 192 23.80 11.13 3.43
N ASP A 193 22.88 11.99 2.96
CA ASP A 193 21.54 12.15 3.54
C ASP A 193 20.71 10.87 3.41
N LEU A 194 20.76 10.20 2.25
CA LEU A 194 20.10 8.91 2.06
C LEU A 194 20.72 7.82 2.93
N ALA A 195 22.05 7.81 3.07
CA ALA A 195 22.75 6.88 3.95
C ALA A 195 22.40 7.12 5.43
N ALA A 196 22.18 8.37 5.84
CA ALA A 196 21.69 8.71 7.18
C ALA A 196 20.23 8.26 7.37
N ALA A 197 19.41 8.31 6.32
CA ALA A 197 18.01 7.90 6.33
C ALA A 197 17.76 6.38 6.25
N SER A 198 18.80 5.55 6.02
CA SER A 198 18.61 4.11 5.76
C SER A 198 19.69 3.21 6.36
N ASN A 199 19.29 2.02 6.82
CA ASN A 199 20.19 0.93 7.25
C ASN A 199 20.18 -0.26 6.26
N THR A 200 19.32 -0.21 5.24
CA THR A 200 19.22 -1.19 4.16
C THR A 200 18.93 -0.48 2.84
N SER A 201 19.25 -1.14 1.73
CA SER A 201 18.87 -0.72 0.38
C SER A 201 18.12 -1.84 -0.34
N LEU A 202 17.05 -1.48 -1.06
CA LEU A 202 16.38 -2.36 -2.02
C LEU A 202 16.88 -1.98 -3.42
N ILE A 203 17.79 -2.76 -3.99
CA ILE A 203 18.35 -2.47 -5.31
C ILE A 203 17.51 -3.21 -6.36
N SER A 204 17.05 -2.49 -7.39
CA SER A 204 16.18 -3.03 -8.42
C SER A 204 16.94 -3.26 -9.73
N PRO A 205 17.27 -4.51 -10.11
CA PRO A 205 17.88 -4.84 -11.38
C PRO A 205 16.79 -4.96 -12.47
N ARG A 206 16.21 -3.83 -12.89
CA ARG A 206 15.11 -3.84 -13.89
C ARG A 206 15.53 -4.58 -15.16
N TRP A 207 14.68 -5.48 -15.64
CA TRP A 207 15.01 -6.36 -16.75
C TRP A 207 15.38 -5.59 -18.01
N ASN A 208 14.58 -4.61 -18.42
CA ASN A 208 14.88 -3.76 -19.58
C ASN A 208 16.18 -2.93 -19.49
N ILE A 209 16.69 -2.68 -18.28
CA ILE A 209 17.98 -2.01 -18.08
C ILE A 209 19.14 -3.01 -18.06
N VAL A 210 18.91 -4.18 -17.45
CA VAL A 210 19.91 -5.24 -17.32
C VAL A 210 20.12 -5.97 -18.64
N GLU A 211 19.10 -6.12 -19.46
CA GLU A 211 19.12 -6.81 -20.76
C GLU A 211 18.36 -5.98 -21.81
N PRO A 212 18.92 -4.83 -22.23
CA PRO A 212 18.28 -3.95 -23.20
C PRO A 212 18.06 -4.62 -24.56
N GLU A 213 18.97 -5.51 -24.96
CA GLU A 213 18.86 -6.38 -26.13
C GLU A 213 19.01 -7.85 -25.70
N ALA A 214 18.35 -8.77 -26.40
CA ALA A 214 18.33 -10.18 -26.03
C ALA A 214 19.75 -10.76 -25.96
N GLY A 215 20.17 -11.23 -24.79
CA GLY A 215 21.50 -11.78 -24.55
C GLY A 215 22.62 -10.75 -24.32
N GLU A 216 22.35 -9.44 -24.47
CA GLU A 216 23.30 -8.37 -24.15
C GLU A 216 23.04 -7.78 -22.77
N TYR A 217 23.97 -8.01 -21.83
CA TYR A 217 23.75 -7.64 -20.42
C TYR A 217 24.53 -6.39 -19.99
N SER A 218 23.82 -5.43 -19.39
CA SER A 218 24.38 -4.23 -18.75
C SER A 218 24.22 -4.28 -17.23
N TRP A 219 25.33 -4.40 -16.52
CA TRP A 219 25.35 -4.49 -15.05
C TRP A 219 25.74 -3.19 -14.36
N GLN A 220 26.08 -2.14 -15.11
CA GLN A 220 26.73 -0.94 -14.58
C GLN A 220 25.90 -0.24 -13.48
N ALA A 221 24.61 -0.01 -13.74
CA ALA A 221 23.69 0.64 -12.80
C ALA A 221 23.55 -0.16 -11.49
N THR A 222 23.28 -1.46 -11.61
CA THR A 222 23.08 -2.36 -10.48
C THR A 222 24.38 -2.52 -9.68
N ASP A 223 25.53 -2.73 -10.34
CA ASP A 223 26.83 -2.86 -9.68
C ASP A 223 27.21 -1.58 -8.92
N ALA A 224 26.95 -0.41 -9.49
CA ALA A 224 27.21 0.87 -8.83
C ALA A 224 26.35 1.02 -7.56
N ALA A 225 25.06 0.68 -7.62
CA ALA A 225 24.17 0.72 -6.46
C ALA A 225 24.61 -0.29 -5.38
N MET A 226 24.98 -1.50 -5.78
CA MET A 226 25.49 -2.56 -4.89
C MET A 226 26.77 -2.11 -4.18
N HIS A 227 27.68 -1.48 -4.93
CA HIS A 227 28.93 -0.95 -4.39
C HIS A 227 28.66 0.15 -3.36
N TRP A 228 27.82 1.13 -3.70
CA TRP A 228 27.43 2.22 -2.80
C TRP A 228 26.83 1.72 -1.48
N ALA A 229 25.89 0.77 -1.55
CA ALA A 229 25.24 0.21 -0.36
C ALA A 229 26.26 -0.55 0.52
N ARG A 230 27.16 -1.32 -0.10
CA ARG A 230 28.20 -2.08 0.60
C ARG A 230 29.23 -1.19 1.29
N GLU A 231 29.70 -0.12 0.62
CA GLU A 231 30.64 0.84 1.20
C GLU A 231 30.09 1.51 2.46
N ARG A 232 28.77 1.67 2.53
CA ARG A 232 28.05 2.26 3.67
C ARG A 232 27.58 1.25 4.71
N GLY A 233 27.98 -0.02 4.56
CA GLY A 233 27.63 -1.09 5.50
C GLY A 233 26.14 -1.42 5.55
N GLN A 234 25.37 -1.07 4.51
CA GLN A 234 23.94 -1.34 4.47
C GLN A 234 23.67 -2.80 4.15
N ARG A 235 22.57 -3.32 4.70
CA ARG A 235 22.01 -4.58 4.20
C ARG A 235 21.47 -4.37 2.79
N ILE A 236 21.55 -5.41 1.98
CA ILE A 236 21.17 -5.36 0.57
C ILE A 236 20.05 -6.35 0.33
N CYS A 237 18.89 -5.84 -0.07
CA CYS A 237 17.84 -6.58 -0.75
C CYS A 237 17.99 -6.35 -2.24
N LEU A 238 17.98 -7.40 -3.06
CA LEU A 238 18.10 -7.30 -4.52
C LEU A 238 16.82 -7.84 -5.17
N GLY A 239 16.18 -7.00 -5.98
CA GLY A 239 14.98 -7.31 -6.75
C GLY A 239 13.98 -6.14 -6.82
N PRO A 240 12.77 -6.38 -7.36
CA PRO A 240 12.27 -7.67 -7.81
C PRO A 240 13.06 -8.22 -9.01
N LEU A 241 13.26 -9.54 -9.07
CA LEU A 241 13.87 -10.19 -10.23
C LEU A 241 12.85 -10.40 -11.36
N VAL A 242 11.60 -10.64 -10.97
CA VAL A 242 10.46 -10.79 -11.87
C VAL A 242 9.46 -9.69 -11.56
N GLN A 243 9.32 -8.76 -12.50
CA GLN A 243 8.28 -7.75 -12.49
C GLN A 243 7.89 -7.51 -13.95
N LEU A 244 6.66 -7.89 -14.29
CA LEU A 244 6.22 -8.00 -15.69
C LEU A 244 5.29 -6.86 -16.11
N ASP A 245 5.30 -5.71 -15.42
CA ASP A 245 4.60 -4.52 -15.90
C ASP A 245 5.31 -3.94 -17.13
N ARG A 246 4.54 -3.31 -18.03
CA ARG A 246 5.06 -2.83 -19.32
C ARG A 246 6.36 -2.00 -19.21
N PRO A 247 6.52 -1.07 -18.26
CA PRO A 247 7.75 -0.28 -18.12
C PRO A 247 9.00 -1.05 -17.67
N SER A 248 8.85 -2.30 -17.21
CA SER A 248 9.97 -3.13 -16.72
C SER A 248 10.43 -4.16 -17.75
N LEU A 249 9.60 -4.44 -18.75
CA LEU A 249 9.87 -5.45 -19.77
C LEU A 249 10.74 -4.89 -20.90
N PRO A 250 11.72 -5.65 -21.40
CA PRO A 250 12.47 -5.26 -22.58
C PRO A 250 11.61 -5.37 -23.84
N ASP A 251 11.83 -4.48 -24.81
CA ASP A 251 11.01 -4.44 -26.03
C ASP A 251 11.18 -5.69 -26.91
N TRP A 252 12.36 -6.33 -26.89
CA TRP A 252 12.64 -7.53 -27.67
C TRP A 252 11.77 -8.73 -27.26
N LEU A 253 11.33 -8.80 -26.01
CA LEU A 253 10.51 -9.91 -25.51
C LEU A 253 9.17 -10.00 -26.26
N PHE A 254 8.60 -8.87 -26.66
CA PHE A 254 7.35 -8.80 -27.42
C PHE A 254 7.49 -9.24 -28.88
N LEU A 255 8.72 -9.33 -29.40
CA LEU A 255 9.00 -9.79 -30.75
C LEU A 255 9.39 -11.27 -30.81
N MET A 256 9.79 -11.83 -29.67
CA MET A 256 10.46 -13.13 -29.59
C MET A 256 9.70 -14.20 -28.83
N ALA A 257 8.66 -13.83 -28.07
CA ALA A 257 7.89 -14.77 -27.28
C ALA A 257 6.46 -14.85 -27.81
N ASP A 258 6.11 -16.00 -28.37
CA ASP A 258 4.80 -16.26 -28.96
C ASP A 258 3.86 -17.02 -28.00
N ASP A 259 4.41 -17.70 -26.99
CA ASP A 259 3.64 -18.45 -25.99
C ASP A 259 4.19 -18.34 -24.55
N PHE A 260 3.44 -18.93 -23.61
CA PHE A 260 3.79 -18.91 -22.19
C PHE A 260 5.10 -19.63 -21.87
N ASP A 261 5.40 -20.75 -22.53
CA ASP A 261 6.57 -21.56 -22.19
C ASP A 261 7.85 -20.83 -22.61
N GLU A 262 7.83 -20.12 -23.75
CA GLU A 262 8.92 -19.22 -24.16
C GLU A 262 9.10 -18.06 -23.18
N ILE A 263 8.01 -17.39 -22.78
CA ILE A 263 8.06 -16.31 -21.78
C ILE A 263 8.68 -16.83 -20.48
N LEU A 264 8.23 -17.98 -20.00
CA LEU A 264 8.74 -18.62 -18.79
C LEU A 264 10.24 -18.89 -18.91
N ASP A 265 10.69 -19.45 -20.04
CA ASP A 265 12.11 -19.71 -20.27
C ASP A 265 12.95 -18.43 -20.26
N TYR A 266 12.52 -17.35 -20.92
CA TYR A 266 13.23 -16.07 -20.89
C TYR A 266 13.30 -15.48 -19.47
N VAL A 267 12.19 -15.52 -18.73
CA VAL A 267 12.14 -15.05 -17.33
C VAL A 267 13.11 -15.84 -16.47
N LEU A 268 13.10 -17.18 -16.56
CA LEU A 268 13.95 -18.02 -15.74
C LEU A 268 15.43 -17.87 -16.11
N GLN A 269 15.75 -17.67 -17.38
CA GLN A 269 17.11 -17.32 -17.82
C GLN A 269 17.56 -15.99 -17.21
N HIS A 270 16.72 -14.94 -17.25
CA HIS A 270 17.03 -13.66 -16.63
C HIS A 270 17.29 -13.82 -15.12
N VAL A 271 16.37 -14.47 -14.40
CA VAL A 271 16.51 -14.77 -12.96
C VAL A 271 17.83 -15.49 -12.68
N GLU A 272 18.17 -16.50 -13.47
CA GLU A 272 19.40 -17.27 -13.30
C GLU A 272 20.66 -16.40 -13.48
N ARG A 273 20.68 -15.53 -14.50
CA ARG A 273 21.81 -14.61 -14.73
C ARG A 273 22.03 -13.65 -13.57
N VAL A 274 20.96 -13.03 -13.08
CA VAL A 274 21.02 -12.09 -11.94
C VAL A 274 21.47 -12.81 -10.68
N VAL A 275 20.88 -13.98 -10.36
CA VAL A 275 21.22 -14.74 -9.16
C VAL A 275 22.66 -15.24 -9.20
N GLN A 276 23.12 -15.81 -10.32
CA GLN A 276 24.50 -16.29 -10.46
C GLN A 276 25.52 -15.16 -10.25
N ARG A 277 25.23 -13.94 -10.71
CA ARG A 277 26.12 -12.78 -10.56
C ARG A 277 26.21 -12.27 -9.13
N TYR A 278 25.08 -12.22 -8.41
CA TYR A 278 24.97 -11.52 -7.12
C TYR A 278 24.82 -12.44 -5.90
N LYS A 279 24.69 -13.76 -6.09
CA LYS A 279 24.79 -14.78 -5.05
C LYS A 279 25.99 -14.53 -4.14
N GLY A 280 25.75 -14.58 -2.83
CA GLY A 280 26.77 -14.31 -1.81
C GLY A 280 27.14 -12.84 -1.61
N LYS A 281 26.50 -11.90 -2.32
CA LYS A 281 26.68 -10.44 -2.16
C LYS A 281 25.44 -9.73 -1.63
N VAL A 282 24.31 -10.44 -1.53
CA VAL A 282 23.01 -9.92 -1.10
C VAL A 282 22.57 -10.60 0.19
N HIS A 283 21.69 -9.95 0.93
CA HIS A 283 21.17 -10.44 2.22
C HIS A 283 19.71 -10.92 2.12
N LEU A 284 19.00 -10.51 1.07
CA LEU A 284 17.61 -10.84 0.81
C LEU A 284 17.35 -10.80 -0.70
N TRP A 285 16.67 -11.82 -1.22
CA TRP A 285 16.16 -11.82 -2.59
C TRP A 285 14.71 -11.37 -2.61
N HIS A 286 14.40 -10.35 -3.39
CA HIS A 286 13.02 -10.04 -3.76
C HIS A 286 12.77 -10.70 -5.12
N VAL A 287 12.10 -11.85 -5.12
CA VAL A 287 12.03 -12.71 -6.31
C VAL A 287 11.04 -12.17 -7.33
N ALA A 288 9.80 -11.94 -6.91
CA ALA A 288 8.75 -11.45 -7.78
C ALA A 288 7.95 -10.32 -7.13
N ALA A 289 7.43 -9.42 -7.95
CA ALA A 289 6.55 -8.33 -7.54
C ALA A 289 5.36 -8.21 -8.48
N ARG A 290 4.20 -7.82 -7.92
CA ARG A 290 2.99 -7.41 -8.68
C ARG A 290 2.38 -8.48 -9.58
N MET A 291 2.68 -9.75 -9.34
CA MET A 291 2.15 -10.88 -10.12
C MET A 291 0.64 -11.11 -9.90
N ASN A 292 0.05 -10.43 -8.92
CA ASN A 292 -1.39 -10.40 -8.69
C ASN A 292 -2.14 -9.40 -9.60
N LEU A 293 -1.43 -8.61 -10.41
CA LEU A 293 -2.03 -7.63 -11.31
C LEU A 293 -1.83 -8.05 -12.76
N PRO A 294 -2.63 -7.50 -13.70
CA PRO A 294 -2.37 -7.64 -15.13
C PRO A 294 -0.96 -7.21 -15.49
N THR A 295 -0.30 -8.02 -16.31
CA THR A 295 1.07 -7.82 -16.77
C THR A 295 1.11 -7.08 -18.11
N GLY A 296 2.28 -6.61 -18.53
CA GLY A 296 2.50 -6.03 -19.85
C GLY A 296 2.42 -7.04 -20.99
N ILE A 297 2.40 -8.34 -20.67
CA ILE A 297 2.16 -9.47 -21.55
C ILE A 297 0.86 -10.15 -21.11
N GLU A 298 0.11 -10.75 -22.04
CA GLU A 298 -1.11 -11.49 -21.74
C GLU A 298 -0.78 -12.79 -21.02
N LEU A 299 -1.03 -12.83 -19.71
CA LEU A 299 -0.88 -14.01 -18.86
C LEU A 299 -2.15 -14.18 -18.03
N ASP A 300 -2.70 -15.39 -17.96
CA ASP A 300 -3.80 -15.68 -17.04
C ASP A 300 -3.31 -15.82 -15.58
N GLU A 301 -4.25 -15.98 -14.64
CA GLU A 301 -3.94 -16.08 -13.21
C GLU A 301 -3.08 -17.30 -12.87
N GLU A 302 -3.36 -18.45 -13.49
CA GLU A 302 -2.63 -19.70 -13.25
C GLU A 302 -1.19 -19.60 -13.77
N GLN A 303 -1.01 -19.02 -14.95
CA GLN A 303 0.28 -18.74 -15.56
C GLN A 303 1.12 -17.78 -14.70
N ARG A 304 0.53 -16.69 -14.17
CA ARG A 304 1.23 -15.77 -13.26
C ARG A 304 1.65 -16.47 -11.96
N LEU A 305 0.80 -17.34 -11.41
CA LEU A 305 1.13 -18.14 -10.23
C LEU A 305 2.25 -19.14 -10.53
N LYS A 306 2.13 -19.91 -11.61
CA LYS A 306 3.13 -20.89 -12.06
C LYS A 306 4.49 -20.23 -12.27
N LEU A 307 4.53 -19.11 -13.00
CA LEU A 307 5.76 -18.35 -13.24
C LEU A 307 6.40 -17.87 -11.93
N THR A 308 5.59 -17.39 -10.97
CA THR A 308 6.08 -17.01 -9.64
C THR A 308 6.70 -18.19 -8.90
N VAL A 309 6.05 -19.35 -8.91
CA VAL A 309 6.54 -20.59 -8.27
C VAL A 309 7.86 -21.03 -8.90
N GLU A 310 7.93 -21.10 -10.23
CA GLU A 310 9.13 -21.52 -10.96
C GLU A 310 10.31 -20.55 -10.73
N ALA A 311 10.05 -19.24 -10.67
CA ALA A 311 11.08 -18.26 -10.34
C ALA A 311 11.63 -18.46 -8.93
N VAL A 312 10.75 -18.65 -7.93
CA VAL A 312 11.15 -18.92 -6.54
C VAL A 312 11.97 -20.20 -6.45
N ASP A 313 11.54 -21.27 -7.12
CA ASP A 313 12.23 -22.55 -7.14
C ASP A 313 13.60 -22.46 -7.84
N ARG A 314 13.72 -21.66 -8.91
CA ARG A 314 14.99 -21.36 -9.57
C ARG A 314 15.96 -20.63 -8.64
N VAL A 315 15.51 -19.57 -7.94
CA VAL A 315 16.35 -18.86 -6.97
C VAL A 315 16.80 -19.81 -5.85
N ARG A 316 15.88 -20.61 -5.30
CA ARG A 316 16.17 -21.59 -4.23
C ARG A 316 17.23 -22.62 -4.65
N THR A 317 17.17 -23.08 -5.90
CA THR A 317 18.13 -24.04 -6.45
C THR A 317 19.53 -23.42 -6.59
N LEU A 318 19.60 -22.16 -7.04
CA LEU A 318 20.87 -21.46 -7.27
C LEU A 318 21.52 -20.92 -5.97
N ASP A 319 20.68 -20.44 -5.04
CA ASP A 319 21.08 -19.85 -3.76
C ASP A 319 20.07 -20.14 -2.63
N GLY A 320 20.03 -21.39 -2.16
CA GLY A 320 19.13 -21.81 -1.08
C GLY A 320 19.47 -21.33 0.33
N LYS A 321 20.53 -20.51 0.52
CA LYS A 321 20.92 -19.99 1.84
C LYS A 321 20.38 -18.60 2.13
N THR A 322 20.23 -17.79 1.08
CA THR A 322 19.78 -16.41 1.22
C THR A 322 18.25 -16.39 1.31
N PRO A 323 17.66 -15.69 2.29
CA PRO A 323 16.21 -15.58 2.41
C PRO A 323 15.59 -14.90 1.18
N MET A 324 14.33 -15.21 0.90
CA MET A 324 13.61 -14.71 -0.27
C MET A 324 12.19 -14.25 0.07
N ILE A 325 11.69 -13.25 -0.65
CA ILE A 325 10.33 -12.72 -0.53
C ILE A 325 9.67 -12.57 -1.90
N VAL A 326 8.34 -12.53 -1.90
CA VAL A 326 7.49 -12.12 -3.02
C VAL A 326 6.60 -10.97 -2.55
N SER A 327 6.42 -9.93 -3.38
CA SER A 327 5.57 -8.78 -3.04
C SER A 327 4.28 -8.70 -3.85
N PHE A 328 3.25 -8.16 -3.20
CA PHE A 328 1.93 -7.94 -3.77
C PHE A 328 1.56 -6.46 -3.72
N ASP A 329 1.01 -5.95 -4.82
CA ASP A 329 0.52 -4.58 -4.92
C ASP A 329 -1.00 -4.52 -4.73
N ARG A 330 -1.48 -3.37 -4.23
CA ARG A 330 -2.87 -3.14 -3.84
C ARG A 330 -3.40 -4.26 -2.94
N PRO A 331 -2.83 -4.43 -1.73
CA PRO A 331 -3.10 -5.57 -0.84
C PRO A 331 -4.51 -5.58 -0.23
N TRP A 332 -5.33 -4.54 -0.45
CA TRP A 332 -6.77 -4.56 -0.17
C TRP A 332 -7.59 -5.19 -1.31
N ALA A 333 -6.95 -5.51 -2.43
CA ALA A 333 -7.56 -6.11 -3.61
C ALA A 333 -8.65 -5.23 -4.27
N GLU A 334 -8.52 -3.90 -4.20
CA GLU A 334 -9.57 -2.98 -4.67
C GLU A 334 -9.92 -3.16 -6.16
N TYR A 335 -9.00 -3.69 -6.96
CA TYR A 335 -9.20 -3.96 -8.38
C TYR A 335 -10.24 -5.05 -8.66
N ILE A 336 -10.43 -6.01 -7.74
CA ILE A 336 -11.42 -7.10 -7.87
C ILE A 336 -12.85 -6.54 -7.88
N ALA A 337 -13.07 -5.34 -7.36
CA ALA A 337 -14.37 -4.70 -7.46
C ALA A 337 -14.79 -4.41 -8.91
N ALA A 338 -13.81 -4.17 -9.79
CA ALA A 338 -14.03 -3.77 -11.18
C ALA A 338 -13.64 -4.86 -12.20
N GLU A 339 -12.83 -5.83 -11.79
CA GLU A 339 -12.32 -6.91 -12.62
C GLU A 339 -12.75 -8.25 -12.01
N ASP A 340 -13.30 -9.15 -12.83
CA ASP A 340 -13.57 -10.53 -12.44
C ASP A 340 -12.23 -11.28 -12.35
N GLN A 341 -11.70 -11.36 -11.13
CA GLN A 341 -10.50 -12.13 -10.81
C GLN A 341 -10.81 -13.13 -9.69
N GLU A 342 -10.41 -14.39 -9.89
CA GLU A 342 -10.67 -15.45 -8.93
C GLU A 342 -9.69 -15.41 -7.74
N LEU A 343 -8.43 -15.07 -8.02
CA LEU A 343 -7.34 -15.14 -7.06
C LEU A 343 -6.98 -13.77 -6.47
N THR A 344 -7.45 -13.54 -5.25
CA THR A 344 -7.12 -12.35 -4.47
C THR A 344 -5.63 -12.34 -4.09
N PRO A 345 -5.00 -11.18 -3.83
CA PRO A 345 -3.57 -11.13 -3.52
C PRO A 345 -3.25 -11.89 -2.22
N LEU A 346 -4.20 -11.94 -1.28
CA LEU A 346 -4.05 -12.71 -0.04
C LEU A 346 -4.13 -14.22 -0.31
N HIS A 347 -5.04 -14.68 -1.19
CA HIS A 347 -5.12 -16.09 -1.59
C HIS A 347 -3.89 -16.53 -2.39
N PHE A 348 -3.37 -15.66 -3.27
CA PHE A 348 -2.12 -15.88 -3.98
C PHE A 348 -0.98 -16.09 -2.95
N ALA A 349 -0.82 -15.15 -2.01
CA ALA A 349 0.21 -15.25 -0.99
C ALA A 349 0.06 -16.50 -0.10
N ASP A 350 -1.16 -16.81 0.34
CA ASP A 350 -1.45 -18.01 1.15
C ASP A 350 -1.07 -19.29 0.38
N THR A 351 -1.35 -19.35 -0.93
CA THR A 351 -0.96 -20.48 -1.80
C THR A 351 0.55 -20.65 -1.84
N LEU A 352 1.32 -19.56 -2.00
CA LEU A 352 2.80 -19.63 -2.01
C LEU A 352 3.36 -20.08 -0.64
N VAL A 353 2.82 -19.55 0.45
CA VAL A 353 3.27 -19.90 1.81
C VAL A 353 2.95 -21.34 2.15
N ARG A 354 1.72 -21.80 1.88
CA ARG A 354 1.29 -23.19 2.11
C ARG A 354 1.96 -24.19 1.16
N GLY A 355 2.32 -23.76 -0.04
CA GLY A 355 3.10 -24.54 -1.00
C GLY A 355 4.51 -24.88 -0.50
N GLY A 356 4.96 -24.29 0.62
CA GLY A 356 6.22 -24.65 1.24
C GLY A 356 7.44 -24.20 0.46
N LEU A 357 7.31 -23.12 -0.34
CA LEU A 357 8.36 -22.65 -1.25
C LEU A 357 9.60 -22.08 -0.54
N GLY A 358 9.57 -21.97 0.79
CA GLY A 358 10.68 -21.47 1.60
C GLY A 358 10.78 -19.94 1.64
N LEU A 359 9.68 -19.24 1.38
CA LEU A 359 9.63 -17.77 1.52
C LEU A 359 9.91 -17.36 2.97
N ALA A 360 10.84 -16.43 3.15
CA ALA A 360 11.20 -15.86 4.44
C ALA A 360 10.25 -14.74 4.88
N GLY A 361 9.39 -14.26 3.98
CA GLY A 361 8.41 -13.22 4.24
C GLY A 361 7.63 -12.82 2.98
N ILE A 362 6.64 -11.95 3.16
CA ILE A 362 5.81 -11.40 2.09
C ILE A 362 5.95 -9.88 2.04
N GLY A 363 6.11 -9.36 0.83
CA GLY A 363 6.12 -7.93 0.55
C GLY A 363 4.71 -7.38 0.34
N LEU A 364 4.40 -6.20 0.90
CA LEU A 364 3.19 -5.45 0.59
C LEU A 364 3.56 -4.09 0.02
N GLU A 365 3.12 -3.80 -1.20
CA GLU A 365 3.27 -2.51 -1.85
C GLU A 365 2.04 -1.65 -1.58
N LEU A 366 2.29 -0.53 -0.92
CA LEU A 366 1.32 0.44 -0.43
C LEU A 366 1.55 1.76 -1.15
N ASN A 367 0.97 1.86 -2.35
CA ASN A 367 1.03 3.03 -3.21
C ASN A 367 -0.16 3.95 -2.89
N LEU A 368 -0.01 4.78 -1.85
CA LEU A 368 -1.10 5.54 -1.24
C LEU A 368 -1.29 6.90 -1.90
N GLY A 369 -2.55 7.30 -2.10
CA GLY A 369 -2.91 8.59 -2.69
C GLY A 369 -2.88 8.62 -4.22
N TYR A 370 -2.94 7.47 -4.89
CA TYR A 370 -2.92 7.37 -6.35
C TYR A 370 -4.20 6.74 -6.92
N TRP A 371 -4.62 7.20 -8.10
CA TRP A 371 -5.73 6.66 -8.90
C TRP A 371 -5.63 7.06 -10.40
N PRO A 372 -5.96 6.18 -11.37
CA PRO A 372 -6.17 4.73 -11.22
C PRO A 372 -4.87 4.04 -10.73
N GLY A 373 -4.85 2.72 -10.53
CA GLY A 373 -3.62 1.93 -10.32
C GLY A 373 -2.90 2.04 -8.97
N GLY A 374 -3.45 2.76 -7.99
CA GLY A 374 -2.98 2.73 -6.60
C GLY A 374 -4.12 2.63 -5.60
N SER A 375 -3.84 2.96 -4.35
CA SER A 375 -4.82 2.94 -3.26
C SER A 375 -5.11 4.36 -2.79
N VAL A 376 -6.39 4.69 -2.60
CA VAL A 376 -6.79 5.95 -1.95
C VAL A 376 -6.28 5.97 -0.50
N MET A 377 -6.00 7.17 0.01
CA MET A 377 -5.59 7.38 1.40
C MET A 377 -6.58 6.74 2.38
N ARG A 378 -6.03 6.15 3.44
CA ARG A 378 -6.77 5.47 4.50
C ARG A 378 -6.27 5.93 5.85
N ASP A 379 -7.13 5.84 6.86
CA ASP A 379 -6.76 6.17 8.23
C ASP A 379 -5.79 5.13 8.81
N PRO A 380 -5.03 5.50 9.85
CA PRO A 380 -4.03 4.61 10.45
C PRO A 380 -4.59 3.29 10.99
N LEU A 381 -5.86 3.24 11.42
CA LEU A 381 -6.45 1.99 11.93
C LEU A 381 -6.72 1.00 10.79
N GLU A 382 -7.13 1.48 9.62
CA GLU A 382 -7.32 0.61 8.45
C GLU A 382 -6.00 0.01 7.96
N ILE A 383 -4.92 0.80 7.96
CA ILE A 383 -3.59 0.29 7.60
C ILE A 383 -3.07 -0.68 8.68
N SER A 384 -3.29 -0.36 9.96
CA SER A 384 -2.97 -1.25 11.08
C SER A 384 -3.67 -2.60 10.95
N ARG A 385 -4.96 -2.61 10.58
CA ARG A 385 -5.77 -3.81 10.34
C ARG A 385 -5.31 -4.60 9.12
N LEU A 386 -4.88 -3.91 8.05
CA LEU A 386 -4.29 -4.58 6.88
C LEU A 386 -3.05 -5.38 7.32
N VAL A 387 -2.14 -4.77 8.06
CA VAL A 387 -0.94 -5.46 8.58
C VAL A 387 -1.32 -6.64 9.46
N ASP A 388 -2.31 -6.49 10.33
CA ASP A 388 -2.77 -7.58 11.20
C ASP A 388 -3.39 -8.73 10.39
N ARG A 389 -4.16 -8.44 9.34
CA ARG A 389 -4.74 -9.44 8.44
C ARG A 389 -3.64 -10.24 7.73
N TRP A 390 -2.68 -9.56 7.11
CA TRP A 390 -1.58 -10.21 6.39
C TRP A 390 -0.62 -10.96 7.33
N SER A 391 -0.52 -10.55 8.61
CA SER A 391 0.28 -11.26 9.60
C SER A 391 -0.26 -12.66 9.94
N GLN A 392 -1.52 -12.95 9.62
CA GLN A 392 -2.13 -14.27 9.84
C GLN A 392 -1.52 -15.35 8.94
N LEU A 393 -0.82 -14.98 7.86
CA LEU A 393 -0.04 -15.91 7.06
C LEU A 393 1.13 -16.55 7.83
N GLY A 394 1.47 -16.02 9.01
CA GLY A 394 2.49 -16.58 9.89
C GLY A 394 3.93 -16.33 9.43
N VAL A 395 4.12 -15.46 8.43
CA VAL A 395 5.42 -15.07 7.89
C VAL A 395 5.69 -13.58 8.09
N PRO A 396 6.96 -13.16 8.22
CA PRO A 396 7.35 -11.76 8.25
C PRO A 396 6.81 -10.91 7.10
N LEU A 397 6.56 -9.63 7.36
CA LEU A 397 6.11 -8.66 6.37
C LEU A 397 7.21 -7.65 6.03
N VAL A 398 7.34 -7.37 4.74
CA VAL A 398 8.19 -6.32 4.17
C VAL A 398 7.27 -5.28 3.53
N LEU A 399 7.26 -4.05 4.04
CA LEU A 399 6.37 -3.02 3.54
C LEU A 399 7.11 -2.07 2.61
N GLN A 400 6.43 -1.68 1.54
CA GLN A 400 6.95 -0.86 0.46
C GLN A 400 5.99 0.31 0.25
N LEU A 401 6.40 1.54 0.56
CA LEU A 401 5.54 2.73 0.57
C LEU A 401 5.92 3.72 -0.53
N THR A 402 4.88 4.30 -1.14
CA THR A 402 4.98 5.52 -1.94
C THR A 402 3.74 6.39 -1.68
N MET A 403 3.91 7.71 -1.71
CA MET A 403 2.79 8.64 -1.73
C MET A 403 3.19 9.93 -2.47
N PRO A 404 2.25 10.60 -3.16
CA PRO A 404 2.57 11.80 -3.90
C PRO A 404 2.86 12.97 -2.94
N SER A 405 3.78 13.82 -3.35
CA SER A 405 4.10 15.07 -2.64
C SER A 405 3.37 16.28 -3.20
N GLN A 406 2.75 16.16 -4.37
CA GLN A 406 2.06 17.20 -5.12
C GLN A 406 0.99 16.55 -6.03
N ASP A 407 0.08 17.35 -6.58
CA ASP A 407 -1.01 16.91 -7.48
C ASP A 407 -0.86 17.41 -8.93
N THR A 408 0.36 17.80 -9.31
CA THR A 408 0.66 18.31 -10.65
C THR A 408 0.94 17.17 -11.65
N SER A 409 0.98 17.51 -12.95
CA SER A 409 1.34 16.56 -13.99
C SER A 409 2.82 16.22 -13.89
N ASP A 410 3.15 14.93 -13.99
CA ASP A 410 4.52 14.42 -14.00
C ASP A 410 4.78 13.68 -15.32
N PRO A 411 5.55 14.26 -16.24
CA PRO A 411 5.85 13.64 -17.52
C PRO A 411 6.94 12.56 -17.43
N LEU A 412 7.66 12.44 -16.31
CA LEU A 412 8.72 11.45 -16.13
C LEU A 412 8.23 10.17 -15.44
N ALA A 413 7.03 10.19 -14.85
CA ALA A 413 6.38 9.00 -14.32
C ALA A 413 6.07 8.00 -15.44
N ARG A 414 6.52 6.75 -15.26
CA ARG A 414 6.28 5.63 -16.18
C ARG A 414 4.85 5.12 -16.06
N HIS A 415 4.32 5.17 -14.84
CA HIS A 415 2.95 4.79 -14.51
C HIS A 415 2.00 5.95 -14.84
N HIS A 416 0.82 5.61 -15.37
CA HIS A 416 -0.22 6.58 -15.75
C HIS A 416 -1.16 6.94 -14.59
N GLU A 417 -0.94 6.31 -13.45
CA GLU A 417 -1.52 6.61 -12.15
C GLU A 417 -1.36 8.10 -11.84
N LYS A 418 -2.40 8.73 -11.31
CA LYS A 418 -2.37 10.16 -10.98
C LYS A 418 -2.51 10.33 -9.48
N PRO A 419 -1.90 11.36 -8.87
CA PRO A 419 -2.25 11.75 -7.52
C PRO A 419 -3.77 11.93 -7.43
N HIS A 420 -4.43 11.18 -6.55
CA HIS A 420 -5.88 11.22 -6.44
C HIS A 420 -6.28 12.59 -5.91
N TYR A 421 -6.90 13.38 -6.77
CA TYR A 421 -7.07 14.83 -6.64
C TYR A 421 -7.73 15.22 -5.30
N CYS A 422 -6.99 15.94 -4.44
CA CYS A 422 -7.41 16.28 -3.07
C CYS A 422 -7.89 17.75 -2.87
N GLN A 423 -8.06 18.51 -3.95
CA GLN A 423 -8.56 19.89 -3.88
C GLN A 423 -10.09 19.95 -3.70
N PRO A 424 -10.63 20.95 -2.96
CA PRO A 424 -9.94 22.06 -2.27
C PRO A 424 -9.56 21.75 -0.80
N TYR A 425 -9.72 20.52 -0.31
CA TYR A 425 -9.77 20.27 1.14
C TYR A 425 -8.44 19.89 1.81
N SER A 426 -7.46 19.32 1.09
CA SER A 426 -6.12 19.05 1.63
C SER A 426 -5.11 18.77 0.49
N PRO A 427 -4.35 19.77 0.00
CA PRO A 427 -3.42 19.54 -1.09
C PRO A 427 -2.28 18.60 -0.67
N PHE A 428 -1.84 17.74 -1.59
CA PHE A 428 -0.58 17.03 -1.41
C PHE A 428 0.55 18.07 -1.38
N THR A 429 1.34 18.05 -0.30
CA THR A 429 2.53 18.90 -0.15
C THR A 429 3.70 18.05 0.34
N PRO A 430 4.95 18.44 0.05
CA PRO A 430 6.12 17.75 0.61
C PRO A 430 6.11 17.70 2.15
N THR A 431 5.53 18.72 2.80
CA THR A 431 5.35 18.76 4.25
C THR A 431 4.33 17.75 4.74
N GLU A 432 3.18 17.62 4.06
CA GLU A 432 2.17 16.62 4.43
C GLU A 432 2.67 15.20 4.14
N GLN A 433 3.38 14.97 3.03
CA GLN A 433 4.07 13.70 2.75
C GLN A 433 4.98 13.30 3.91
N ALA A 434 5.79 14.24 4.43
CA ALA A 434 6.65 14.00 5.57
C ALA A 434 5.86 13.75 6.87
N ALA A 435 4.77 14.48 7.10
CA ALA A 435 3.91 14.32 8.28
C ALA A 435 3.18 12.96 8.29
N VAL A 436 2.64 12.54 7.13
CA VAL A 436 2.05 11.22 6.93
C VAL A 436 3.11 10.15 7.14
N MET A 437 4.30 10.28 6.55
CA MET A 437 5.38 9.31 6.73
C MET A 437 5.83 9.20 8.19
N ASN A 438 5.87 10.30 8.94
CA ASN A 438 6.19 10.26 10.37
C ASN A 438 5.13 9.45 11.15
N ARG A 439 3.84 9.73 10.93
CA ARG A 439 2.75 9.02 11.62
C ARG A 439 2.68 7.55 11.23
N LEU A 440 2.63 7.28 9.92
CA LEU A 440 2.48 5.94 9.36
C LEU A 440 3.74 5.10 9.54
N GLY A 441 4.91 5.64 9.24
CA GLY A 441 6.19 4.95 9.41
C GLY A 441 6.42 4.49 10.84
N THR A 442 6.14 5.36 11.82
CA THR A 442 6.25 4.98 13.24
C THR A 442 5.28 3.84 13.61
N LEU A 443 4.02 3.92 13.16
CA LEU A 443 3.04 2.85 13.37
C LEU A 443 3.49 1.52 12.76
N LEU A 444 3.97 1.54 11.52
CA LEU A 444 4.42 0.34 10.81
C LEU A 444 5.66 -0.27 11.45
N LEU A 445 6.65 0.54 11.84
CA LEU A 445 7.83 0.07 12.57
C LEU A 445 7.48 -0.51 13.94
N ALA A 446 6.40 -0.02 14.59
CA ALA A 446 5.93 -0.56 15.86
C ALA A 446 5.32 -1.97 15.72
N LYS A 447 4.72 -2.31 14.58
CA LYS A 447 4.12 -3.63 14.33
C LYS A 447 5.18 -4.73 14.31
N GLN A 448 5.06 -5.70 15.22
CA GLN A 448 5.96 -6.86 15.31
C GLN A 448 6.13 -7.65 13.99
N PRO A 449 5.09 -7.95 13.18
CA PRO A 449 5.29 -8.70 11.95
C PRO A 449 6.10 -7.94 10.89
N VAL A 450 6.24 -6.61 11.00
CA VAL A 450 6.98 -5.79 10.04
C VAL A 450 8.48 -5.88 10.32
N GLN A 451 9.22 -6.51 9.41
CA GLN A 451 10.67 -6.68 9.49
C GLN A 451 11.45 -5.70 8.61
N ALA A 452 10.81 -5.13 7.59
CA ALA A 452 11.41 -4.10 6.78
C ALA A 452 10.38 -3.09 6.27
N LEU A 453 10.81 -1.84 6.14
CA LEU A 453 10.06 -0.74 5.54
C LEU A 453 10.92 -0.05 4.48
N PHE A 454 10.44 -0.01 3.25
CA PHE A 454 11.11 0.64 2.13
C PHE A 454 10.27 1.78 1.58
N TRP A 455 10.92 2.87 1.20
CA TRP A 455 10.33 3.89 0.34
C TRP A 455 10.62 3.54 -1.14
N ASN A 456 9.60 3.42 -2.00
CA ASN A 456 9.81 2.77 -3.30
C ASN A 456 10.45 3.65 -4.38
N GLN A 457 10.65 4.94 -4.14
CA GLN A 457 11.19 5.85 -5.16
C GLN A 457 12.09 6.92 -4.56
N VAL A 458 13.32 7.03 -5.04
CA VAL A 458 14.25 8.05 -4.53
C VAL A 458 14.14 9.37 -5.28
N ARG A 459 13.92 9.37 -6.59
CA ARG A 459 14.02 10.57 -7.42
C ARG A 459 12.79 10.78 -8.29
N ASP A 460 12.40 12.04 -8.46
CA ASP A 460 11.38 12.45 -9.43
C ASP A 460 12.00 13.08 -10.70
N ASP A 461 13.24 13.58 -10.64
CA ASP A 461 13.90 14.30 -11.75
C ASP A 461 14.48 13.40 -12.85
N VAL A 462 14.27 12.09 -12.75
CA VAL A 462 14.61 11.07 -13.75
C VAL A 462 13.39 10.18 -13.98
N PRO A 463 13.32 9.39 -15.08
CA PRO A 463 12.24 8.43 -15.27
C PRO A 463 12.08 7.53 -14.04
N HIS A 464 10.86 7.44 -13.53
CA HIS A 464 10.56 6.80 -12.25
C HIS A 464 9.16 6.16 -12.27
N ASP A 465 8.80 5.39 -11.25
CA ASP A 465 7.56 4.63 -11.28
C ASP A 465 6.35 5.53 -11.06
N TYR A 466 6.16 6.10 -9.86
CA TYR A 466 4.95 6.86 -9.51
C TYR A 466 5.16 8.37 -9.53
N PRO A 467 4.17 9.16 -9.97
CA PRO A 467 4.35 10.60 -10.07
C PRO A 467 4.59 11.25 -8.71
N LEU A 468 5.61 12.10 -8.66
CA LEU A 468 5.91 13.02 -7.55
C LEU A 468 6.08 12.33 -6.18
N GLY A 469 6.42 11.04 -6.18
CA GLY A 469 6.53 10.17 -4.99
C GLY A 469 7.96 10.05 -4.43
N GLY A 470 8.93 10.68 -5.07
CA GLY A 470 10.35 10.56 -4.74
C GLY A 470 10.75 11.23 -3.44
N LEU A 471 11.90 10.84 -2.90
CA LEU A 471 12.61 11.52 -1.81
C LEU A 471 13.29 12.82 -2.27
N VAL A 472 13.57 12.92 -3.56
CA VAL A 472 14.13 14.08 -4.27
C VAL A 472 13.09 14.59 -5.25
N ASP A 473 12.85 15.90 -5.27
CA ASP A 473 11.90 16.54 -6.18
C ASP A 473 12.42 16.65 -7.62
N MET A 474 11.55 17.11 -8.53
CA MET A 474 11.87 17.36 -9.94
C MET A 474 13.02 18.37 -10.15
N GLY A 475 13.32 19.19 -9.13
CA GLY A 475 14.43 20.15 -9.14
C GLY A 475 15.73 19.60 -8.58
N GLY A 476 15.78 18.30 -8.25
CA GLY A 476 16.96 17.65 -7.68
C GLY A 476 17.18 17.94 -6.20
N LYS A 477 16.20 18.51 -5.48
CA LYS A 477 16.31 18.85 -4.05
C LYS A 477 15.67 17.79 -3.17
N LEU A 478 16.29 17.53 -2.02
CA LEU A 478 15.73 16.63 -1.01
C LEU A 478 14.43 17.18 -0.43
N LYS A 479 13.43 16.31 -0.33
CA LYS A 479 12.15 16.62 0.30
C LYS A 479 12.22 16.41 1.82
N PRO A 480 11.33 17.06 2.60
CA PRO A 480 11.33 16.96 4.06
C PRO A 480 11.15 15.52 4.61
N VAL A 481 10.58 14.61 3.81
CA VAL A 481 10.41 13.21 4.18
C VAL A 481 11.74 12.49 4.47
N VAL A 482 12.85 12.91 3.86
CA VAL A 482 14.19 12.34 4.10
C VAL A 482 14.63 12.57 5.55
N SER A 483 14.42 13.78 6.07
CA SER A 483 14.71 14.11 7.46
C SER A 483 13.85 13.30 8.44
N VAL A 484 12.61 12.99 8.06
CA VAL A 484 11.73 12.12 8.85
C VAL A 484 12.26 10.68 8.88
N LEU A 485 12.69 10.13 7.74
CA LEU A 485 13.28 8.79 7.67
C LEU A 485 14.57 8.70 8.51
N ALA A 486 15.43 9.71 8.41
CA ALA A 486 16.65 9.81 9.24
C ALA A 486 16.33 9.87 10.74
N LYS A 487 15.31 10.65 11.12
CA LYS A 487 14.84 10.71 12.51
C LYS A 487 14.32 9.35 12.99
N LEU A 488 13.44 8.69 12.22
CA LEU A 488 12.90 7.38 12.58
C LEU A 488 14.00 6.34 12.76
N ARG A 489 15.01 6.33 11.86
CA ARG A 489 16.16 5.45 11.99
C ARG A 489 16.98 5.76 13.25
N ALA A 490 17.27 7.03 13.50
CA ALA A 490 18.08 7.43 14.66
C ALA A 490 17.39 7.11 15.99
N GLU A 491 16.06 7.24 16.07
CA GLU A 491 15.31 7.03 17.31
C GLU A 491 14.98 5.55 17.59
N LEU A 492 14.79 4.74 16.54
CA LEU A 492 14.25 3.38 16.69
C LEU A 492 15.21 2.26 16.25
N LEU A 493 16.16 2.56 15.35
CA LEU A 493 16.93 1.56 14.59
C LEU A 493 18.46 1.75 14.69
N SER A 494 18.93 2.71 15.48
CA SER A 494 20.37 3.02 15.67
C SER A 494 20.79 2.92 17.13
#